data_AF-A0A5C3QF91-F1
#
_entry.id   AF-A0A5C3QF91-F1
#
_cell.length_a   1.000
_cell.length_b   1.000
_cell.length_c   1.000
_cell.angle_alpha   90.00
_cell.angle_beta   90.00
_cell.angle_gamma   90.00
#
_symmetry.space_group_name_H-M   'P 1'
#
loop_
_entity.id
_entity.type
_entity.pdbx_description
1 polymer ?
#
loop_
_entity_poly.entity_id
_entity_poly.type
_entity_poly.pdbx_seq_one_letter_code
_entity_poly.pdbx_strand_id
1 'polypeptide(L)'
;MPVLGKTILVTAADIEERKKTPIEVKWRQGLADVAETYIQTTFICIGRLDTLAEGGKTGAESKGAIYIQLNKLEGLRSKKVAEQPDFTIVLDKDFQYGQKSKDGTGRWFVFHDKQHKPFRHRFLAATMQATLGQLASTSPNCWVHQW
;
A
#
# COMPACT_ATOMS: atom_id res chain seq x y z
N MET A 1 3.89 -17.47 2.82
CA MET A 1 5.25 -17.40 2.25
C MET A 1 5.51 -15.96 1.81
N PRO A 2 6.71 -15.39 2.03
CA PRO A 2 7.05 -14.05 1.53
C PRO A 2 6.83 -14.01 0.02
N VAL A 3 6.21 -12.94 -0.48
CA VAL A 3 5.93 -12.74 -1.90
C VAL A 3 7.15 -12.15 -2.64
N LEU A 4 8.36 -12.49 -2.16
CA LEU A 4 9.61 -11.94 -2.67
C LEU A 4 9.81 -12.36 -4.13
N GLY A 5 10.12 -11.39 -4.99
CA GLY A 5 10.30 -11.62 -6.43
C GLY A 5 9.00 -11.70 -7.24
N LYS A 6 7.83 -11.40 -6.65
CA LYS A 6 6.62 -11.12 -7.44
C LYS A 6 6.51 -9.63 -7.73
N THR A 7 5.92 -9.34 -8.87
CA THR A 7 5.74 -7.97 -9.34
C THR A 7 4.32 -7.50 -9.04
N ILE A 8 4.22 -6.24 -8.63
CA ILE A 8 2.94 -5.55 -8.48
C ILE A 8 2.87 -4.40 -9.46
N LEU A 9 1.66 -4.11 -9.92
CA LEU A 9 1.32 -2.94 -10.69
C LEU A 9 0.68 -1.92 -9.75
N VAL A 10 1.22 -0.71 -9.74
CA VAL A 10 0.58 0.48 -9.20
C VAL A 10 0.48 1.48 -10.34
N THR A 11 -0.62 2.20 -10.49
CA THR A 11 -0.73 3.17 -11.58
C THR A 11 -0.13 4.51 -11.14
N ALA A 12 0.63 5.15 -12.02
CA ALA A 12 1.19 6.47 -11.73
C ALA A 12 0.07 7.50 -11.47
N ALA A 13 -1.03 7.39 -12.21
CA ALA A 13 -2.20 8.23 -12.04
C ALA A 13 -2.83 8.12 -10.63
N ASP A 14 -3.01 6.89 -10.09
CA ASP A 14 -3.53 6.73 -8.73
C ASP A 14 -2.53 7.25 -7.70
N ILE A 15 -1.22 7.07 -7.92
CA ILE A 15 -0.20 7.68 -7.05
C ILE A 15 -0.35 9.22 -7.01
N GLU A 16 -0.42 9.89 -8.17
CA GLU A 16 -0.53 11.35 -8.22
C GLU A 16 -1.86 11.86 -7.63
N GLU A 17 -2.94 11.12 -7.80
CA GLU A 17 -4.23 11.47 -7.19
C GLU A 17 -4.18 11.32 -5.66
N ARG A 18 -3.60 10.23 -5.16
CA ARG A 18 -3.51 9.96 -3.70
C ARG A 18 -2.52 10.88 -2.99
N LYS A 19 -1.56 11.47 -3.69
CA LYS A 19 -0.72 12.55 -3.12
C LYS A 19 -1.52 13.78 -2.68
N LYS A 20 -2.69 14.03 -3.28
CA LYS A 20 -3.55 15.16 -2.91
C LYS A 20 -4.30 14.91 -1.61
N THR A 21 -4.45 13.64 -1.23
CA THR A 21 -5.18 13.21 -0.03
C THR A 21 -4.32 12.27 0.83
N PRO A 22 -3.16 12.72 1.30
CA PRO A 22 -2.29 11.89 2.10
C PRO A 22 -2.95 11.56 3.45
N ILE A 23 -2.49 10.47 4.06
CA ILE A 23 -2.93 10.01 5.37
C ILE A 23 -1.77 10.19 6.36
N GLU A 24 -2.04 10.77 7.53
CA GLU A 24 -1.07 10.83 8.61
C GLU A 24 -1.17 9.54 9.45
N VAL A 25 -0.05 8.85 9.60
CA VAL A 25 0.02 7.62 10.39
C VAL A 25 0.85 7.90 11.63
N LYS A 26 0.22 7.75 12.80
CA LYS A 26 0.86 7.95 14.11
C LYS A 26 1.10 6.62 14.79
N TRP A 27 2.30 6.40 15.31
CA TRP A 27 2.62 5.22 16.12
C TRP A 27 3.63 5.56 17.20
N ARG A 28 3.77 4.67 18.17
CA ARG A 28 4.73 4.81 19.25
C ARG A 28 5.96 3.93 19.02
N GLN A 29 7.15 4.53 19.05
CA GLN A 29 8.44 3.84 18.95
C GLN A 29 9.23 4.07 20.25
N GLY A 30 9.36 3.03 21.07
CA GLY A 30 9.92 3.18 22.42
C GLY A 30 9.06 4.12 23.27
N LEU A 31 9.66 5.23 23.72
CA LEU A 31 8.98 6.29 24.49
C LEU A 31 8.52 7.48 23.64
N ALA A 32 8.88 7.53 22.35
CA ALA A 32 8.54 8.62 21.46
C ALA A 32 7.29 8.31 20.64
N ASP A 33 6.47 9.32 20.42
CA ASP A 33 5.39 9.29 19.45
C ASP A 33 5.93 9.80 18.11
N VAL A 34 5.69 9.04 17.06
CA VAL A 34 6.17 9.29 15.70
C VAL A 34 4.96 9.46 14.80
N ALA A 35 5.02 10.44 13.91
CA ALA A 35 4.02 10.69 12.89
C ALA A 35 4.71 10.82 11.54
N GLU A 36 4.20 10.11 10.54
CA GLU A 36 4.69 10.20 9.17
C GLU A 36 3.52 10.19 8.19
N THR A 37 3.74 10.82 7.05
CA THR A 37 2.72 10.99 6.01
C THR A 37 2.85 9.91 4.96
N TYR A 38 1.72 9.29 4.63
CA TYR A 38 1.63 8.21 3.65
C TYR A 38 0.61 8.54 2.57
N ILE A 39 0.77 7.92 1.40
CA ILE A 39 -0.32 7.72 0.46
C ILE A 39 -0.79 6.28 0.55
N GLN A 40 -2.10 6.08 0.43
CA GLN A 40 -2.69 4.75 0.27
C GLN A 40 -3.23 4.62 -1.15
N THR A 41 -2.77 3.61 -1.87
CA THR A 41 -3.24 3.26 -3.22
C THR A 41 -3.52 1.75 -3.29
N THR A 42 -4.06 1.30 -4.41
CA THR A 42 -4.28 -0.12 -4.67
C THR A 42 -3.20 -0.67 -5.59
N PHE A 43 -2.82 -1.92 -5.39
CA PHE A 43 -1.93 -2.63 -6.29
C PHE A 43 -2.64 -3.81 -6.94
N ILE A 44 -2.13 -4.23 -8.09
CA ILE A 44 -2.51 -5.49 -8.73
C ILE A 44 -1.29 -6.42 -8.75
N CYS A 45 -1.40 -7.63 -8.20
CA CYS A 45 -0.42 -8.68 -8.39
C CYS A 45 -0.46 -9.18 -9.83
N ILE A 46 0.66 -9.06 -10.54
CA ILE A 46 0.82 -9.48 -11.93
C ILE A 46 1.66 -10.76 -12.07
N GLY A 47 2.05 -11.39 -10.95
CA GLY A 47 2.78 -12.66 -10.99
C GLY A 47 4.28 -12.48 -11.27
N ARG A 48 4.90 -13.46 -11.94
CA ARG A 48 6.29 -13.34 -12.43
C ARG A 48 6.28 -12.54 -13.74
N LEU A 49 7.33 -11.75 -13.95
CA LEU A 49 7.50 -10.91 -15.14
C LEU A 49 7.41 -11.68 -16.47
N ASP A 50 7.74 -12.97 -16.46
CA ASP A 50 7.67 -13.89 -17.62
C ASP A 50 6.23 -14.25 -18.06
N THR A 51 5.22 -13.98 -17.24
CA THR A 51 3.80 -14.28 -17.53
C THR A 51 3.00 -13.10 -18.08
N LEU A 52 3.63 -11.95 -18.32
CA LEU A 52 2.97 -10.73 -18.84
C LEU A 52 2.55 -10.81 -20.32
N ALA A 53 2.93 -11.86 -21.05
CA ALA A 53 2.66 -12.00 -22.48
C ALA A 53 1.21 -12.41 -22.82
N GLU A 54 0.42 -12.92 -21.87
CA GLU A 54 -0.98 -13.29 -22.11
C GLU A 54 -1.85 -12.79 -20.97
N GLY A 55 -2.63 -11.73 -21.24
CA GLY A 55 -3.76 -11.24 -20.45
C GLY A 55 -3.79 -11.74 -19.01
N GLY A 56 -2.96 -11.12 -18.16
CA GLY A 56 -2.70 -11.59 -16.79
C GLY A 56 -4.01 -11.93 -16.07
N LYS A 57 -4.10 -13.17 -15.54
CA LYS A 57 -5.30 -13.68 -14.87
C LYS A 57 -5.67 -12.76 -13.71
N THR A 58 -6.70 -11.93 -13.92
CA THR A 58 -7.31 -11.02 -12.94
C THR A 58 -8.28 -11.79 -12.06
N GLY A 59 -7.78 -12.71 -11.24
CA GLY A 59 -8.55 -13.24 -10.12
C GLY A 59 -8.79 -12.13 -9.07
N ALA A 60 -9.89 -12.18 -8.34
CA ALA A 60 -10.19 -11.26 -7.23
C ALA A 60 -9.08 -11.22 -6.14
N GLU A 61 -8.23 -12.25 -6.11
CA GLU A 61 -7.08 -12.43 -5.21
C GLU A 61 -5.80 -11.70 -5.66
N SER A 62 -5.86 -10.99 -6.78
CA SER A 62 -4.75 -10.25 -7.38
C SER A 62 -4.72 -8.78 -6.97
N LYS A 63 -5.47 -8.32 -5.96
CA LYS A 63 -5.50 -6.91 -5.56
C LYS A 63 -5.31 -6.71 -4.05
N GLY A 64 -4.77 -5.56 -3.66
CA GLY A 64 -4.63 -5.19 -2.25
C GLY A 64 -4.24 -3.73 -2.06
N ALA A 65 -3.99 -3.34 -0.81
CA ALA A 65 -3.62 -1.97 -0.46
C ALA A 65 -2.10 -1.82 -0.34
N ILE A 66 -1.54 -0.71 -0.84
CA ILE A 66 -0.15 -0.35 -0.59
C ILE A 66 -0.09 1.03 0.05
N TYR A 67 0.71 1.12 1.11
CA TYR A 67 1.01 2.34 1.84
C TYR A 67 2.42 2.78 1.48
N ILE A 68 2.60 4.03 1.03
CA ILE A 68 3.89 4.55 0.59
C ILE A 68 4.16 5.81 1.38
N GLN A 69 5.26 5.83 2.15
CA GLN A 69 5.69 7.03 2.87
C GLN A 69 6.02 8.13 1.85
N LEU A 70 5.45 9.32 2.02
CA LEU A 70 5.47 10.36 1.00
C LEU A 70 6.90 10.79 0.63
N ASN A 71 7.79 10.91 1.62
CA ASN A 71 9.20 11.25 1.41
C ASN A 71 10.04 10.11 0.80
N LYS A 72 9.51 8.88 0.68
CA LYS A 72 10.16 7.74 0.03
C LYS A 72 9.62 7.47 -1.36
N LEU A 73 8.71 8.29 -1.87
CA LEU A 73 8.06 8.05 -3.16
C LEU A 73 9.08 7.96 -4.31
N GLU A 74 10.10 8.81 -4.33
CA GLU A 74 11.21 8.73 -5.29
C GLU A 74 12.02 7.43 -5.15
N GLY A 75 12.21 6.94 -3.93
CA GLY A 75 12.81 5.63 -3.67
C GLY A 75 11.94 4.45 -4.11
N LEU A 76 10.63 4.63 -4.22
CA LEU A 76 9.75 3.65 -4.84
C LEU A 76 9.87 3.70 -6.37
N ARG A 77 10.01 4.90 -6.94
CA ARG A 77 10.21 5.10 -8.39
C ARG A 77 11.46 4.39 -8.92
N SER A 78 12.54 4.39 -8.15
CA SER A 78 13.76 3.68 -8.52
C SER A 78 13.62 2.15 -8.53
N LYS A 79 12.56 1.60 -7.93
CA LYS A 79 12.23 0.16 -7.97
C LYS A 79 11.34 -0.23 -9.15
N LYS A 80 11.01 0.73 -10.03
CA LYS A 80 10.25 0.46 -11.25
C LYS A 80 11.05 -0.48 -12.16
N VAL A 81 10.39 -1.48 -12.73
CA VAL A 81 10.97 -2.32 -13.79
C VAL A 81 11.10 -1.48 -15.07
N ALA A 82 12.31 -1.42 -15.62
CA ALA A 82 12.57 -0.74 -16.88
C ALA A 82 11.71 -1.34 -18.00
N GLU A 83 11.32 -0.51 -18.97
CA GLU A 83 10.62 -0.92 -20.21
C GLU A 83 9.21 -1.52 -20.02
N GLN A 84 8.64 -1.48 -18.80
CA GLN A 84 7.25 -1.89 -18.55
C GLN A 84 6.30 -0.67 -18.54
N PRO A 85 5.07 -0.81 -19.09
CA PRO A 85 4.02 0.18 -18.90
C PRO A 85 3.68 0.30 -17.41
N ASP A 86 3.25 1.50 -17.01
CA ASP A 86 2.84 1.83 -15.64
C ASP A 86 3.91 1.63 -14.55
N PHE A 87 3.54 1.82 -13.28
CA PHE A 87 4.43 1.73 -12.12
C PHE A 87 4.54 0.28 -11.65
N THR A 88 5.18 -0.53 -12.50
CA THR A 88 5.48 -1.94 -12.23
C THR A 88 6.64 -2.05 -11.25
N ILE A 89 6.39 -2.53 -10.04
CA ILE A 89 7.36 -2.58 -8.93
C ILE A 89 7.64 -4.03 -8.55
N VAL A 90 8.92 -4.36 -8.38
CA VAL A 90 9.33 -5.64 -7.80
C VAL A 90 9.29 -5.56 -6.28
N LEU A 91 8.53 -6.47 -5.66
CA LEU A 91 8.51 -6.59 -4.21
C LEU A 91 9.78 -7.28 -3.73
N ASP A 92 10.54 -6.55 -2.90
CA ASP A 92 11.75 -7.04 -2.27
C ASP A 92 11.67 -6.90 -0.74
N LYS A 93 12.82 -7.08 -0.08
CA LYS A 93 12.95 -6.96 1.37
C LYS A 93 12.63 -5.56 1.89
N ASP A 94 12.53 -4.54 1.04
CA ASP A 94 12.24 -3.15 1.42
C ASP A 94 10.79 -2.89 1.77
N PHE A 95 9.91 -3.83 1.40
CA PHE A 95 8.51 -3.78 1.76
C PHE A 95 8.24 -4.52 3.06
N GLN A 96 7.40 -3.94 3.92
CA GLN A 96 6.65 -4.73 4.89
C GLN A 96 5.39 -5.25 4.22
N TYR A 97 4.96 -6.45 4.59
CA TYR A 97 3.81 -7.10 3.98
C TYR A 97 3.02 -7.91 5.01
N GLY A 98 1.74 -8.11 4.71
CA GLY A 98 0.88 -9.01 5.46
C GLY A 98 -0.36 -9.39 4.65
N GLN A 99 -1.12 -10.33 5.20
CA GLN A 99 -2.40 -10.79 4.67
C GLN A 99 -3.35 -11.08 5.84
N LYS A 100 -4.64 -10.78 5.68
CA LYS A 100 -5.66 -11.04 6.70
C LYS A 100 -5.99 -12.54 6.79
N SER A 101 -6.10 -13.20 5.64
CA SER A 101 -6.54 -14.59 5.54
C SER A 101 -5.50 -15.45 4.82
N LYS A 102 -5.49 -16.76 5.09
CA LYS A 102 -4.53 -17.73 4.48
C LYS A 102 -4.69 -17.86 2.96
N ASP A 103 -5.90 -17.62 2.45
CA ASP A 103 -6.24 -17.54 1.03
C ASP A 103 -5.56 -16.35 0.30
N GLY A 104 -5.03 -15.37 1.03
CA GLY A 104 -4.43 -14.17 0.45
C GLY A 104 -5.38 -12.98 0.36
N THR A 105 -6.56 -13.07 0.95
CA THR A 105 -7.48 -11.94 1.12
C THR A 105 -6.91 -10.92 2.10
N GLY A 106 -7.11 -9.63 1.80
CA GLY A 106 -6.62 -8.53 2.63
C GLY A 106 -5.10 -8.41 2.65
N ARG A 107 -4.44 -8.65 1.50
CA ARG A 107 -3.02 -8.36 1.34
C ARG A 107 -2.75 -6.87 1.39
N TRP A 108 -1.68 -6.52 2.07
CA TRP A 108 -1.22 -5.15 2.12
C TRP A 108 0.31 -5.09 2.08
N PHE A 109 0.81 -4.00 1.51
CA PHE A 109 2.23 -3.67 1.46
C PHE A 109 2.48 -2.29 2.07
N VAL A 110 3.65 -2.11 2.66
CA VAL A 110 4.12 -0.81 3.15
C VAL A 110 5.52 -0.59 2.63
N PHE A 111 5.73 0.57 2.00
CA PHE A 111 7.03 1.08 1.63
C PHE A 111 7.35 2.32 2.46
N HIS A 112 8.36 2.22 3.32
CA HIS A 112 8.72 3.26 4.30
C HIS A 112 10.16 3.14 4.77
N ASP A 113 10.62 4.13 5.52
CA ASP A 113 11.94 4.10 6.14
C ASP A 113 12.08 2.95 7.15
N LYS A 114 13.02 2.05 6.89
CA LYS A 114 13.34 0.93 7.77
C LYS A 114 14.06 1.33 9.05
N GLN A 115 14.68 2.52 9.08
CA GLN A 115 15.36 3.03 10.27
C GLN A 115 14.36 3.23 11.41
N HIS A 116 13.09 3.50 11.10
CA HIS A 116 12.04 3.67 12.10
C HIS A 116 11.60 2.36 12.77
N LYS A 117 12.13 1.19 12.35
CA LYS A 117 11.90 -0.17 12.90
C LYS A 117 10.61 -0.33 13.73
N PRO A 118 9.43 0.08 13.24
CA PRO A 118 8.26 0.05 14.08
C PRO A 118 7.86 -1.41 14.28
N PHE A 119 7.31 -1.74 15.46
CA PHE A 119 6.74 -3.07 15.66
C PHE A 119 5.66 -3.31 14.61
N ARG A 120 5.86 -4.35 13.77
CA ARG A 120 5.02 -4.67 12.61
C ARG A 120 3.51 -4.62 12.92
N HIS A 121 3.11 -5.10 14.10
CA HIS A 121 1.71 -5.10 14.53
C HIS A 121 1.16 -3.70 14.87
N ARG A 122 1.98 -2.81 15.44
CA ARG A 122 1.56 -1.45 15.80
C ARG A 122 1.44 -0.56 14.59
N PHE A 123 2.41 -0.67 13.69
CA PHE A 123 2.40 0.08 12.45
C PHE A 123 1.18 -0.30 11.60
N LEU A 124 0.87 -1.60 11.52
CA LEU A 124 -0.32 -2.09 10.83
C LEU A 124 -1.63 -1.55 11.43
N ALA A 125 -1.76 -1.61 12.75
CA ALA A 125 -2.95 -1.09 13.42
C ALA A 125 -3.11 0.41 13.14
N ALA A 126 -2.01 1.17 13.18
CA ALA A 126 -2.01 2.59 12.88
C ALA A 126 -2.38 2.91 11.42
N THR A 127 -1.83 2.18 10.45
CA THR A 127 -2.16 2.41 9.02
C THR A 127 -3.60 2.04 8.71
N MET A 128 -4.11 0.92 9.24
CA MET A 128 -5.50 0.52 9.06
C MET A 128 -6.46 1.51 9.73
N GLN A 129 -6.12 1.98 10.94
CA GLN A 129 -6.93 2.97 11.65
C GLN A 129 -6.93 4.32 10.92
N ALA A 130 -5.80 4.77 10.39
CA ALA A 130 -5.70 5.98 9.57
C ALA A 130 -6.57 5.86 8.30
N THR A 131 -6.51 4.73 7.60
CA THR A 131 -7.39 4.45 6.45
C THR A 131 -8.87 4.50 6.82
N LEU A 132 -9.27 3.86 7.92
CA LEU A 132 -10.66 3.87 8.38
C LEU A 132 -11.11 5.27 8.80
N GLY A 133 -10.24 6.04 9.46
CA GLY A 133 -10.47 7.44 9.79
C GLY A 133 -10.67 8.32 8.55
N GLN A 134 -9.85 8.12 7.51
CA GLN A 134 -9.98 8.81 6.23
C GLN A 134 -11.31 8.47 5.53
N LEU A 135 -11.70 7.18 5.52
CA LEU A 135 -12.97 6.77 4.93
C LEU A 135 -14.17 7.33 5.70
N ALA A 136 -14.08 7.42 7.03
CA ALA A 136 -15.10 8.04 7.86
C ALA A 136 -15.19 9.57 7.64
N SER A 137 -14.05 10.25 7.44
CA SER A 137 -14.02 11.70 7.17
C SER A 137 -14.41 12.07 5.73
N THR A 138 -14.26 11.13 4.79
CA THR A 138 -14.65 11.31 3.38
C THR A 138 -16.07 10.81 3.09
N SER A 139 -16.74 10.17 4.07
CA SER A 139 -18.17 9.92 3.97
C SER A 139 -18.87 11.27 3.97
N PRO A 140 -19.50 11.69 2.86
CA PRO A 140 -20.35 12.86 2.90
C PRO A 140 -21.45 12.56 3.92
N ASN A 141 -21.81 13.55 4.71
CA ASN A 141 -23.02 13.56 5.51
C ASN A 141 -24.23 13.10 4.67
N CYS A 142 -24.53 11.81 4.65
CA CYS A 142 -25.85 11.30 4.31
C CYS A 142 -26.65 11.32 5.61
N TRP A 143 -27.12 12.51 5.97
CA TRP A 143 -28.33 12.65 6.77
C TRP A 143 -29.46 12.01 5.97
N VAL A 144 -29.77 10.74 6.24
CA VAL A 144 -31.08 10.21 5.90
C VAL A 144 -31.96 10.52 7.11
N HIS A 145 -32.71 11.62 6.99
CA HIS A 145 -33.89 11.85 7.80
C HIS A 145 -34.80 10.61 7.66
N GLN A 146 -34.93 9.85 8.75
CA GLN A 146 -36.10 8.99 8.93
C GLN A 146 -37.30 9.93 9.13
N TRP A 147 -38.23 9.86 8.19
CA TRP A 147 -39.62 10.23 8.39
C TRP A 147 -40.38 8.99 8.84
#